data_AF-A0A3D3VTI6-F1
#
_entry.id   AF-A0A3D3VTI6-F1
#
_cell.length_a   1.000
_cell.length_b   1.000
_cell.length_c   1.000
_cell.angle_alpha   90.00
_cell.angle_beta   90.00
_cell.angle_gamma   90.00
#
_symmetry.space_group_name_H-M   'P 1'
#
loop_
_entity.id
_entity.type
_entity.pdbx_description
1 polymer ?
#
loop_
_entity_poly.entity_id
_entity_poly.type
_entity_poly.pdbx_seq_one_letter_code
_entity_poly.pdbx_strand_id
1 'polypeptide(L)'
;MTSIITILPGFFLYLVIIGFYPGILEVEVPAYTILGEIAPWLLPVYMVVLFGTMIETGAGFIHAVNERINSWMVDRKGKGLTKVNRGVLGGLMALVGLGVASFGLIGLIAKGYGTISWGFFLLHGVALFTLGLYKISKKNAKTPA
;
A
#
# COMPACT_ATOMS: atom_id res chain seq x y z
N MET A 1 8.05 -2.53 -24.10
CA MET A 1 9.14 -3.50 -23.79
C MET A 1 9.48 -3.53 -22.29
N THR A 2 9.60 -2.39 -21.60
CA THR A 2 9.94 -2.34 -20.15
C THR A 2 9.03 -3.20 -19.26
N SER A 3 7.71 -3.18 -19.49
CA SER A 3 6.74 -3.95 -18.71
C SER A 3 6.92 -5.48 -18.82
N ILE A 4 7.46 -5.96 -19.94
CA ILE A 4 7.71 -7.40 -20.14
C ILE A 4 8.92 -7.82 -19.32
N ILE A 5 9.97 -6.99 -19.30
CA ILE A 5 11.18 -7.29 -18.54
C ILE A 5 10.89 -7.28 -17.04
N THR A 6 10.02 -6.37 -16.56
CA THR A 6 9.69 -6.28 -15.13
C THR A 6 8.81 -7.41 -14.61
N ILE A 7 7.98 -8.05 -15.46
CA ILE A 7 7.10 -9.16 -15.03
C ILE A 7 7.81 -10.52 -15.03
N LEU A 8 8.88 -10.69 -15.83
CA LEU A 8 9.58 -11.96 -16.01
C LEU A 8 9.98 -12.64 -14.69
N PRO A 9 10.57 -11.95 -13.70
CA PRO A 9 10.92 -12.59 -12.42
C PRO A 9 9.70 -13.16 -11.69
N GLY A 10 8.58 -12.43 -11.66
CA GLY A 10 7.33 -12.89 -11.06
C GLY A 10 6.73 -14.08 -11.79
N PHE A 11 6.84 -14.10 -13.12
CA PHE A 11 6.40 -15.23 -13.94
C PHE A 11 7.21 -16.50 -13.66
N PHE A 12 8.55 -16.42 -13.60
CA PHE A 12 9.38 -17.57 -13.26
C PHE A 12 9.13 -18.05 -11.83
N LEU A 13 8.97 -17.14 -10.87
CA LEU A 13 8.59 -17.49 -9.50
C LEU A 13 7.25 -18.25 -9.48
N TYR A 14 6.27 -17.80 -10.24
CA TYR A 14 4.97 -18.47 -10.35
C TYR A 14 5.08 -19.89 -10.91
N LEU A 15 5.90 -20.11 -11.95
CA LEU A 15 6.16 -21.45 -12.48
C LEU A 15 6.75 -22.39 -11.44
N VAL A 16 7.65 -21.89 -10.59
CA VAL A 16 8.23 -22.68 -9.49
C VAL A 16 7.16 -22.98 -8.42
N ILE A 17 6.33 -22.00 -8.06
CA ILE A 17 5.24 -22.16 -7.06
C ILE A 17 4.28 -23.29 -7.44
N ILE A 18 3.92 -23.43 -8.71
CA ILE A 18 3.01 -24.49 -9.18
C ILE A 18 3.59 -25.88 -8.92
N GLY A 19 4.92 -26.04 -8.95
CA GLY A 19 5.58 -27.32 -8.67
C GLY A 19 5.36 -27.84 -7.24
N PHE A 20 4.95 -26.97 -6.31
CA PHE A 20 4.67 -27.30 -4.91
C PHE A 20 3.16 -27.45 -4.62
N TYR A 21 2.32 -27.49 -5.65
CA TYR A 21 0.89 -27.75 -5.50
C TYR A 21 0.65 -29.22 -5.08
N PRO A 22 -0.29 -29.52 -4.16
CA PRO A 22 -1.23 -28.61 -3.48
C PRO A 22 -0.70 -27.98 -2.18
N GLY A 23 0.43 -28.44 -1.65
CA GLY A 23 0.93 -28.04 -0.32
C GLY A 23 1.18 -26.54 -0.17
N ILE A 24 1.47 -25.84 -1.27
CA ILE A 24 1.73 -24.40 -1.26
C ILE A 24 0.51 -23.53 -0.90
N LEU A 25 -0.70 -24.08 -0.98
CA LEU A 25 -1.93 -23.35 -0.65
C LEU A 25 -2.09 -23.06 0.84
N GLU A 26 -1.44 -23.84 1.70
CA GLU A 26 -1.55 -23.71 3.17
C GLU A 26 -0.46 -22.83 3.78
N VAL A 27 0.44 -22.31 2.94
CA VAL A 27 1.60 -21.54 3.38
C VAL A 27 1.32 -20.03 3.29
N GLU A 28 1.66 -19.28 4.35
CA GLU A 28 1.47 -17.82 4.40
C GLU A 28 2.30 -17.06 3.35
N VAL A 29 3.56 -17.48 3.16
CA VAL A 29 4.51 -16.82 2.25
C VAL A 29 5.18 -17.88 1.36
N PRO A 30 4.57 -18.23 0.22
CA PRO A 30 5.07 -19.29 -0.68
C PRO A 30 6.54 -19.15 -1.08
N ALA A 31 6.97 -17.93 -1.40
CA ALA A 31 8.35 -17.68 -1.82
C ALA A 31 9.38 -17.99 -0.73
N TYR A 32 9.06 -17.75 0.55
CA TYR A 32 9.94 -18.06 1.66
C TYR A 32 10.12 -19.57 1.82
N THR A 33 9.02 -20.32 1.84
CA THR A 33 9.05 -21.78 2.02
C THR A 33 9.79 -22.46 0.88
N ILE A 34 9.48 -22.10 -0.36
CA ILE A 34 10.13 -22.68 -1.55
C ILE A 34 11.64 -22.41 -1.51
N LEU A 35 12.07 -21.17 -1.25
CA LEU A 35 13.49 -20.85 -1.15
C LEU A 35 14.18 -21.63 -0.04
N GLY A 36 13.50 -21.86 1.10
CA GLY A 36 14.03 -22.70 2.18
C GLY A 36 14.24 -24.16 1.79
N GLU A 37 13.54 -24.67 0.78
CA GLU A 37 13.69 -26.04 0.29
C GLU A 37 14.72 -26.14 -0.84
N ILE A 38 14.68 -25.25 -1.83
CA ILE A 38 15.47 -25.39 -3.07
C ILE A 38 16.74 -24.53 -3.11
N ALA A 39 16.77 -23.42 -2.37
CA ALA A 39 17.90 -22.48 -2.36
C ALA A 39 18.04 -21.76 -1.01
N PRO A 40 18.30 -22.49 0.11
CA PRO A 40 18.33 -21.90 1.46
C PRO A 40 19.34 -20.75 1.59
N TRP A 41 20.42 -20.81 0.82
CA TRP A 41 21.47 -19.78 0.77
C TRP A 41 20.97 -18.42 0.27
N LEU A 42 19.84 -18.37 -0.45
CA LEU A 42 19.25 -17.14 -0.97
C LEU A 42 18.28 -16.49 0.02
N LEU A 43 17.87 -17.19 1.09
CA LEU A 43 16.96 -16.66 2.11
C LEU A 43 17.43 -15.36 2.77
N PRO A 44 18.72 -15.17 3.12
CA PRO A 44 19.18 -13.90 3.69
C PRO A 44 18.98 -12.72 2.72
N VAL A 45 19.26 -12.93 1.43
CA VAL A 45 19.08 -11.93 0.38
C VAL A 45 17.59 -11.61 0.20
N TYR A 46 16.76 -12.66 0.13
CA TYR A 46 15.32 -12.52 0.06
C TYR A 46 14.77 -11.71 1.25
N MET A 47 15.24 -11.99 2.47
CA MET A 47 14.82 -11.25 3.66
C MET A 47 15.22 -9.78 3.61
N VAL A 48 16.46 -9.47 3.21
CA VAL A 48 16.90 -8.07 3.05
C VAL A 48 16.01 -7.32 2.05
N VAL A 49 15.70 -7.93 0.91
CA VAL A 49 14.84 -7.32 -0.12
C VAL A 49 13.39 -7.20 0.36
N LEU A 50 12.84 -8.25 0.99
CA LEU A 50 11.47 -8.28 1.49
C LEU A 50 11.25 -7.21 2.57
N PHE A 51 12.11 -7.17 3.59
CA PHE A 51 12.02 -6.15 4.63
C PHE A 51 12.34 -4.76 4.09
N GLY A 52 13.33 -4.62 3.20
CA GLY A 52 13.68 -3.34 2.58
C GLY A 52 12.50 -2.72 1.83
N THR A 53 11.85 -3.50 0.96
CA THR A 53 10.68 -3.04 0.19
C THR A 53 9.47 -2.74 1.08
N MET A 54 9.26 -3.52 2.14
CA MET A 54 8.20 -3.26 3.12
C MET A 54 8.46 -1.96 3.90
N ILE A 55 9.69 -1.72 4.35
CA ILE A 55 10.10 -0.50 5.04
C ILE A 55 9.97 0.71 4.11
N GLU A 56 10.44 0.60 2.87
CA GLU A 56 10.33 1.65 1.85
C GLU A 56 8.87 2.03 1.60
N THR A 57 8.00 1.04 1.41
CA THR A 57 6.57 1.25 1.19
C THR A 57 5.90 1.88 2.42
N GLY A 58 6.20 1.39 3.62
CA GLY A 58 5.63 1.90 4.87
C GLY A 58 6.08 3.34 5.18
N ALA A 59 7.37 3.62 5.08
CA ALA A 59 7.93 4.96 5.29
C ALA A 59 7.43 5.95 4.23
N GLY A 60 7.37 5.53 2.97
CA GLY A 60 6.81 6.32 1.87
C GLY A 60 5.35 6.68 2.11
N PHE A 61 4.54 5.75 2.60
CA PHE A 61 3.14 6.01 2.96
C PHE A 61 3.00 7.02 4.11
N ILE A 62 3.76 6.83 5.20
CA ILE A 62 3.78 7.77 6.34
C ILE A 62 4.20 9.17 5.89
N HIS A 63 5.21 9.24 5.02
CA HIS A 63 5.69 10.50 4.47
C HIS A 63 4.61 11.18 3.60
N ALA A 64 3.95 10.43 2.72
CA ALA A 64 2.89 10.95 1.86
C ALA A 64 1.70 11.53 2.66
N VAL A 65 1.30 10.86 3.75
CA VAL A 65 0.23 11.36 4.63
C VAL A 65 0.68 12.60 5.40
N ASN A 66 1.92 12.60 5.92
CA ASN A 66 2.52 13.77 6.57
C ASN A 66 2.48 14.99 5.67
N GLU A 67 2.91 14.84 4.41
CA GLU A 67 2.95 15.96 3.48
C GLU A 67 1.54 16.42 3.09
N ARG A 68 0.60 15.49 2.89
CA ARG A 68 -0.81 15.84 2.62
C ARG A 68 -1.43 16.69 3.74
N ILE A 69 -1.19 16.32 4.99
CA ILE A 69 -1.69 17.09 6.15
C ILE A 69 -0.95 18.43 6.26
N ASN A 70 0.36 18.44 6.00
CA ASN A 70 1.15 19.66 5.97
C ASN A 70 0.62 20.65 4.93
N SER A 71 0.42 20.23 3.68
CA SER A 71 -0.12 21.08 2.61
C SER A 71 -1.48 21.64 2.99
N TRP A 72 -2.39 20.80 3.51
CA TRP A 72 -3.69 21.27 3.98
C TRP A 72 -3.59 22.32 5.09
N MET A 73 -2.65 22.17 6.03
CA MET A 73 -2.48 23.13 7.13
C MET A 73 -1.88 24.45 6.64
N VAL A 74 -0.96 24.41 5.68
CA VAL A 74 -0.41 25.59 5.02
C VAL A 74 -1.53 26.35 4.29
N ASP A 75 -2.36 25.66 3.51
CA ASP A 75 -3.47 26.28 2.77
C ASP A 75 -4.51 26.93 3.71
N ARG A 76 -4.77 26.31 4.86
CA ARG A 76 -5.83 26.75 5.79
C ARG A 76 -5.38 27.79 6.81
N LYS A 77 -4.13 27.70 7.28
CA LYS A 77 -3.61 28.47 8.42
C LYS A 77 -2.33 29.25 8.11
N GLY A 78 -1.79 29.14 6.89
CA GLY A 78 -0.55 29.79 6.47
C GLY A 78 0.71 29.27 7.15
N LYS A 79 0.62 28.19 7.94
CA LYS A 79 1.73 27.62 8.69
C LYS A 79 1.76 26.09 8.53
N GLY A 80 2.94 25.55 8.27
CA GLY A 80 3.18 24.10 8.14
C GLY A 80 3.37 23.38 9.47
N LEU A 81 3.39 22.04 9.42
CA LEU A 81 3.60 21.19 10.59
C LEU A 81 5.02 21.37 11.13
N THR A 82 5.14 21.55 12.44
CA THR A 82 6.44 21.54 13.12
C THR A 82 7.10 20.16 12.99
N LYS A 83 8.44 20.11 13.09
CA LYS A 83 9.19 18.83 13.01
C LYS A 83 8.70 17.82 14.06
N VAL A 84 8.38 18.29 15.26
CA VAL A 84 7.83 17.45 16.34
C VAL A 84 6.48 16.87 15.95
N ASN A 85 5.56 17.69 15.43
CA ASN A 85 4.22 17.22 15.05
C ASN A 85 4.28 16.22 13.89
N ARG A 86 5.20 16.41 12.93
CA ARG A 86 5.46 15.42 11.86
C ARG A 86 5.93 14.09 12.43
N GLY A 87 6.87 14.13 13.38
CA GLY A 87 7.36 12.94 14.09
C GLY A 87 6.26 12.23 14.87
N VAL A 88 5.45 12.98 15.62
CA VAL A 88 4.30 12.44 16.38
C VAL A 88 3.28 11.80 15.45
N LEU A 89 2.92 12.45 14.34
CA LEU A 89 2.02 11.90 13.34
C LEU A 89 2.56 10.60 12.75
N GLY A 90 3.86 10.57 12.37
CA GLY A 90 4.50 9.36 11.88
C GLY A 90 4.51 8.23 12.92
N GLY A 91 4.82 8.55 14.18
CA GLY A 91 4.78 7.59 15.28
C GLY A 91 3.38 7.03 15.53
N LEU A 92 2.35 7.87 15.54
CA LEU A 92 0.96 7.44 15.66
C LEU A 92 0.55 6.54 14.50
N MET A 93 0.92 6.87 13.27
CA MET A 93 0.66 6.03 12.11
C MET A 93 1.36 4.67 12.21
N ALA A 94 2.61 4.63 12.68
CA ALA A 94 3.34 3.39 12.92
C ALA A 94 2.65 2.54 14.01
N LEU A 95 2.20 3.15 15.11
CA LEU A 95 1.44 2.47 16.17
C LEU A 95 0.12 1.89 15.64
N VAL A 96 -0.61 2.63 14.80
CA VAL A 96 -1.79 2.11 14.11
C VAL A 96 -1.41 0.92 13.23
N GLY A 97 -0.32 1.03 12.47
CA GLY A 97 0.21 -0.06 11.66
C GLY A 97 0.51 -1.32 12.47
N LEU A 98 1.13 -1.18 13.65
CA LEU A 98 1.38 -2.29 14.58
C LEU A 98 0.07 -2.89 15.12
N GLY A 99 -0.91 -2.05 15.46
CA GLY A 99 -2.24 -2.50 15.85
C GLY A 99 -2.92 -3.31 14.75
N VAL A 100 -2.82 -2.86 13.50
CA VAL A 100 -3.37 -3.59 12.35
C VAL A 100 -2.57 -4.88 12.07
N ALA A 101 -1.24 -4.88 12.24
CA ALA A 101 -0.43 -6.08 12.06
C ALA A 101 -0.83 -7.24 12.99
N SER A 102 -1.44 -6.94 14.14
CA SER A 102 -1.92 -7.96 15.09
C SER A 102 -3.01 -8.89 14.55
N PHE A 103 -3.71 -8.51 13.46
CA PHE A 103 -4.71 -9.37 12.81
C PHE A 103 -4.09 -10.49 11.94
N GLY A 104 -2.77 -10.51 11.77
CA GLY A 104 -2.05 -11.51 10.98
C GLY A 104 -2.18 -11.31 9.46
N LEU A 105 -1.24 -11.87 8.70
CA LEU A 105 -1.16 -11.69 7.25
C LEU A 105 -2.41 -12.24 6.53
N ILE A 106 -2.79 -13.49 6.82
CA ILE A 106 -3.96 -14.14 6.21
C ILE A 106 -5.24 -13.35 6.54
N GLY A 107 -5.42 -12.96 7.79
CA GLY A 107 -6.59 -12.19 8.23
C GLY A 107 -6.71 -10.84 7.52
N LEU A 108 -5.58 -10.14 7.35
CA LEU A 108 -5.50 -8.89 6.59
C LEU A 108 -5.89 -9.07 5.13
N ILE A 109 -5.36 -10.11 4.47
CA ILE A 109 -5.66 -10.35 3.06
C ILE A 109 -7.13 -10.74 2.89
N ALA A 110 -7.63 -11.66 3.72
CA ALA A 110 -8.98 -12.19 3.60
C ALA A 110 -10.06 -11.15 3.90
N LYS A 111 -9.84 -10.26 4.87
CA LYS A 111 -10.87 -9.30 5.34
C LYS A 111 -10.46 -7.84 5.23
N GLY A 112 -9.20 -7.53 5.50
CA GLY A 112 -8.70 -6.16 5.52
C GLY A 112 -8.68 -5.52 4.13
N TYR A 113 -8.16 -6.21 3.13
CA TYR A 113 -7.92 -5.64 1.79
C TYR A 113 -9.25 -5.26 1.13
N GLY A 114 -10.22 -6.18 1.13
CA GLY A 114 -11.56 -5.90 0.61
C GLY A 114 -12.27 -4.76 1.34
N THR A 115 -12.17 -4.70 2.67
CA THR A 115 -12.80 -3.64 3.47
C THR A 115 -12.22 -2.26 3.15
N ILE A 116 -10.89 -2.15 3.05
CA ILE A 116 -10.22 -0.89 2.69
C ILE A 116 -10.54 -0.50 1.24
N SER A 117 -10.61 -1.47 0.32
CA SER A 117 -11.01 -1.23 -1.07
C SER A 117 -12.40 -0.61 -1.17
N TRP A 118 -13.37 -1.06 -0.37
CA TRP A 118 -14.69 -0.42 -0.31
C TRP A 118 -14.62 1.03 0.16
N GLY A 119 -13.82 1.32 1.19
CA GLY A 119 -13.59 2.69 1.64
C GLY A 119 -13.01 3.58 0.54
N PHE A 120 -11.98 3.09 -0.15
CA PHE A 120 -11.37 3.79 -1.28
C PHE A 120 -12.36 4.00 -2.43
N PHE A 121 -13.13 2.97 -2.78
CA PHE A 121 -14.13 3.04 -3.84
C PHE A 121 -15.23 4.05 -3.55
N LEU A 122 -15.73 4.12 -2.31
CA LEU A 122 -16.75 5.10 -1.95
C LEU A 122 -16.19 6.54 -1.96
N LEU A 123 -15.01 6.76 -1.38
CA LEU A 123 -14.42 8.09 -1.25
C LEU A 123 -13.81 8.63 -2.56
N HIS A 124 -13.13 7.79 -3.33
CA HIS A 124 -12.49 8.21 -4.58
C HIS A 124 -13.27 7.81 -5.81
N GLY A 125 -13.94 6.66 -5.84
CA GLY A 125 -14.82 6.30 -6.94
C GLY A 125 -16.10 7.12 -6.87
N VAL A 126 -17.03 6.71 -6.01
CA VAL A 126 -18.39 7.27 -5.96
C VAL A 126 -18.38 8.77 -5.70
N ALA A 127 -17.67 9.27 -4.68
CA ALA A 127 -17.74 10.68 -4.34
C ALA A 127 -17.10 11.60 -5.41
N LEU A 128 -16.00 11.21 -6.07
CA LEU A 128 -15.44 12.01 -7.17
C LEU A 128 -16.34 11.97 -8.40
N PHE A 129 -16.89 10.82 -8.77
CA PHE A 129 -17.78 10.73 -9.92
C PHE A 129 -19.13 11.41 -9.67
N THR A 130 -19.64 11.46 -8.45
CA THR A 130 -20.91 12.14 -8.15
C THR A 130 -20.70 13.63 -7.86
N LEU A 131 -20.03 13.97 -6.75
CA LEU A 131 -19.82 15.34 -6.32
C LEU A 131 -18.86 16.10 -7.22
N GLY A 132 -17.84 15.42 -7.75
CA GLY A 132 -16.89 16.04 -8.68
C GLY A 132 -17.57 16.43 -9.98
N LEU A 133 -18.29 15.51 -10.64
CA LEU A 133 -19.03 15.83 -11.87
C LEU A 133 -20.11 16.88 -11.62
N TYR A 134 -20.85 16.80 -10.52
CA TYR A 134 -21.85 17.81 -10.16
C TYR A 134 -21.23 19.21 -10.01
N LYS A 135 -20.10 19.34 -9.30
CA LYS A 135 -19.41 20.62 -9.13
C LYS A 135 -18.87 21.17 -10.45
N ILE A 136 -18.33 20.31 -11.32
CA ILE A 136 -17.83 20.71 -12.65
C ILE A 136 -18.99 21.23 -13.51
N SER A 137 -20.09 20.48 -13.59
CA SER A 137 -21.28 20.86 -14.36
C SER A 137 -21.85 22.22 -13.89
N LYS A 138 -21.97 22.42 -12.57
CA LYS A 138 -22.49 23.67 -12.01
C LYS A 138 -21.56 24.87 -12.20
N LYS A 139 -20.23 24.64 -12.27
CA LYS A 139 -19.26 25.70 -12.51
C LYS A 139 -19.25 26.13 -13.98
N ASN A 140 -19.38 25.17 -14.90
CA ASN A 140 -19.53 25.44 -16.34
C ASN A 140 -20.85 26.18 -16.66
N ALA A 141 -21.94 25.89 -15.94
CA ALA A 141 -23.21 26.60 -16.10
C ALA A 141 -23.20 28.07 -15.63
N LYS A 142 -22.16 28.51 -14.89
CA LYS A 142 -22.03 29.88 -14.37
C LYS A 142 -21.05 30.76 -15.13
N THR A 143 -20.36 30.23 -16.13
CA THR A 143 -19.52 31.01 -17.05
C THR A 143 -20.30 31.23 -18.34
N PRO A 144 -21.01 32.36 -18.52
CA PRO A 144 -21.48 32.72 -19.86
C PRO A 144 -20.25 32.99 -20.75
N ALA A 145 -20.32 32.49 -21.98
CA ALA A 145 -19.38 32.80 -23.05
C ALA A 145 -19.38 34.31 -23.36
#